data_AF-A0A838JS01-F1
#
_entry.id   AF-A0A838JS01-F1
#
_cell.length_a   1.000
_cell.length_b   1.000
_cell.length_c   1.000
_cell.angle_alpha   90.00
_cell.angle_beta   90.00
_cell.angle_gamma   90.00
#
_symmetry.space_group_name_H-M   'P 1'
#
loop_
_entity.id
_entity.type
_entity.pdbx_description
1 polymer ?
#
loop_
_entity_poly.entity_id
_entity_poly.type
_entity_poly.pdbx_seq_one_letter_code
_entity_poly.pdbx_strand_id
1 'polypeptide(L)'
;MEGTEENRAPQADLRDSEIGGKGLKGGALGFLSNVVIGVASTAPGYSLAATLGFVAAAVGLQSPAVLWLAFVPMLLIAASYYYMNYVDPDCGTSFTWVTRAMGPQLGWLAGWAIVVADVIVMANLAQIAGLYTFLLFGLEGLA
;
A
#
# COMPACT_ATOMS: atom_id res chain seq x y z
N MET A 1 -25.64 61.77 26.86
CA MET A 1 -25.90 60.54 27.62
C MET A 1 -26.24 59.49 26.61
N GLU A 2 -25.40 58.45 26.57
CA GLU A 2 -25.62 57.13 25.95
C GLU A 2 -25.89 57.13 24.43
N GLY A 3 -24.97 56.71 23.57
CA GLY A 3 -24.17 55.51 23.66
C GLY A 3 -24.43 54.71 22.40
N THR A 4 -23.88 55.19 21.27
CA THR A 4 -23.77 54.42 20.04
C THR A 4 -22.78 53.27 20.26
N GLU A 5 -23.09 52.09 19.72
CA GLU A 5 -22.20 50.92 19.56
C GLU A 5 -22.04 49.97 20.78
N GLU A 6 -23.03 49.11 21.01
CA GLU A 6 -22.79 47.79 21.62
C GLU A 6 -22.99 46.67 20.58
N ASN A 7 -22.00 46.57 19.71
CA ASN A 7 -21.25 45.34 19.44
C ASN A 7 -22.00 44.01 19.67
N ARG A 8 -22.96 43.68 18.79
CA ARG A 8 -23.35 42.29 18.55
C ARG A 8 -22.21 41.63 17.77
N ALA A 9 -21.20 41.16 18.50
CA ALA A 9 -20.08 40.42 17.94
C ALA A 9 -20.58 39.28 17.03
N PRO A 10 -20.00 39.09 15.83
CA PRO A 10 -20.27 37.90 15.04
C PRO A 10 -19.75 36.70 15.83
N GLN A 11 -20.66 35.89 16.38
CA GLN A 11 -20.35 34.58 16.95
C GLN A 11 -20.09 33.56 15.83
N ALA A 12 -19.20 33.93 14.92
CA ALA A 12 -18.70 33.17 13.80
C ALA A 12 -17.19 33.34 13.80
N ASP A 13 -16.51 32.70 14.76
CA ASP A 13 -15.14 32.19 14.63
C ASP A 13 -14.64 31.59 15.97
N LEU A 14 -15.33 30.55 16.46
CA LEU A 14 -14.77 29.65 17.48
C LEU A 14 -14.83 28.19 17.02
N ARG A 15 -15.13 27.97 15.74
CA ARG A 15 -15.21 26.66 15.09
C ARG A 15 -14.16 26.47 13.99
N ASP A 16 -13.43 27.52 13.61
CA ASP A 16 -12.39 27.43 12.58
C ASP A 16 -10.97 27.23 13.16
N SER A 17 -10.81 27.27 14.50
CA SER A 17 -9.49 27.15 15.16
C SER A 17 -9.16 25.78 15.75
N GLU A 18 -10.07 24.79 15.72
CA GLU A 18 -9.81 23.44 16.26
C GLU A 18 -9.77 22.32 15.21
N ILE A 19 -9.72 22.65 13.91
CA ILE A 19 -9.23 21.71 12.89
C ILE A 19 -7.82 22.14 12.51
N GLY A 20 -6.88 21.92 13.44
CA GLY A 20 -5.46 21.93 13.13
C GLY A 20 -5.21 21.05 11.91
N GLY A 21 -4.65 21.64 10.85
CA GLY A 21 -4.48 21.05 9.53
C GLY A 21 -3.91 19.63 9.58
N LYS A 22 -4.79 18.65 9.43
CA LYS A 22 -4.40 17.25 9.22
C LYS A 22 -4.16 17.05 7.73
N GLY A 23 -2.89 17.07 7.35
CA GLY A 23 -2.40 16.75 6.02
C GLY A 23 -0.93 17.11 5.91
N LEU A 24 -0.17 16.39 5.09
CA LEU A 24 1.17 16.84 4.71
C LEU A 24 1.06 18.24 4.09
N LYS A 25 2.03 19.11 4.40
CA LYS A 25 2.16 20.42 3.76
C LYS A 25 2.08 20.23 2.23
N GLY A 26 1.18 20.96 1.56
CA GLY A 26 0.96 20.79 0.12
C GLY A 26 2.29 20.84 -0.65
N GLY A 27 2.56 19.81 -1.45
CA GLY A 27 3.82 19.66 -2.21
C GLY A 27 5.00 19.04 -1.46
N ALA A 28 4.86 18.60 -0.20
CA ALA A 28 5.94 17.95 0.55
C ALA A 28 6.34 16.56 -0.02
N LEU A 29 5.44 15.90 -0.77
CA LEU A 29 5.72 14.71 -1.55
C LEU A 29 5.52 15.04 -3.03
N GLY A 30 6.60 15.10 -3.79
CA GLY A 30 6.56 15.22 -5.25
C GLY A 30 6.30 13.86 -5.92
N PHE A 31 5.98 13.87 -7.22
CA PHE A 31 5.81 12.64 -8.01
C PHE A 31 7.01 11.70 -7.90
N LEU A 32 8.23 12.23 -7.98
CA LEU A 32 9.45 11.44 -7.86
C LEU A 32 9.59 10.79 -6.47
N SER A 33 9.28 11.50 -5.39
CA SER A 33 9.31 10.94 -4.04
C SER A 33 8.29 9.81 -3.89
N ASN A 34 7.07 9.99 -4.41
CA ASN A 34 6.07 8.92 -4.39
C ASN A 34 6.49 7.70 -5.22
N VAL A 35 7.10 7.91 -6.38
CA VAL A 35 7.62 6.81 -7.22
C VAL A 35 8.75 6.08 -6.49
N VAL A 36 9.70 6.80 -5.89
CA VAL A 36 10.81 6.19 -5.16
C VAL A 36 10.32 5.38 -3.95
N ILE A 37 9.36 5.90 -3.18
CA ILE A 37 8.77 5.18 -2.04
C ILE A 37 8.06 3.91 -2.53
N GLY A 38 7.28 4.01 -3.62
CA GLY A 38 6.60 2.85 -4.21
C GLY A 38 7.58 1.78 -4.71
N VAL A 39 8.59 2.18 -5.48
CA VAL A 39 9.60 1.26 -6.02
C VAL A 39 10.44 0.63 -4.92
N ALA A 40 10.80 1.39 -3.88
CA ALA A 40 11.52 0.86 -2.72
C ALA A 40 10.69 -0.17 -1.96
N SER A 41 9.37 0.07 -1.80
CA SER A 41 8.48 -0.85 -1.10
C SER A 41 8.20 -2.14 -1.87
N THR A 42 8.07 -2.08 -3.19
CA THR A 42 7.84 -3.27 -4.02
C THR A 42 9.14 -4.00 -4.39
N ALA A 43 10.29 -3.32 -4.29
CA ALA A 43 11.64 -3.82 -4.59
C ALA A 43 11.69 -4.81 -5.78
N PRO A 44 11.15 -4.43 -6.96
CA PRO A 44 10.95 -5.39 -8.05
C PRO A 44 12.25 -6.04 -8.53
N GLY A 45 13.38 -5.32 -8.44
CA GLY A 45 14.68 -5.84 -8.85
C GLY A 45 15.19 -7.01 -8.00
N TYR A 46 14.95 -7.00 -6.69
CA TYR A 46 15.39 -8.08 -5.80
C TYR A 46 14.62 -9.37 -6.07
N SER A 47 13.29 -9.29 -6.10
CA SER A 47 12.43 -10.44 -6.36
C SER A 47 12.63 -11.00 -7.77
N LEU A 48 12.83 -10.14 -8.78
CA LEU A 48 13.16 -10.59 -10.13
C LEU A 48 14.50 -11.32 -10.18
N ALA A 49 15.57 -10.79 -9.58
CA ALA A 49 16.87 -11.46 -9.55
C ALA A 49 16.81 -12.83 -8.85
N ALA A 50 16.05 -12.92 -7.75
CA ALA A 50 15.87 -14.17 -7.01
C ALA A 50 15.04 -15.22 -7.78
N THR A 51 14.05 -14.81 -8.56
CA THR A 51 13.09 -15.73 -9.20
C THR A 51 13.37 -15.98 -10.68
N LEU A 52 14.06 -15.08 -11.40
CA LEU A 52 14.33 -15.22 -12.84
C LEU A 52 15.06 -16.52 -13.17
N GLY A 53 16.02 -16.92 -12.32
CA GLY A 53 16.76 -18.17 -12.50
C GLY A 53 15.85 -19.41 -12.45
N PHE A 54 14.92 -19.44 -11.49
CA PHE A 54 13.94 -20.53 -11.36
C PHE A 54 12.91 -20.52 -12.50
N VAL A 55 12.43 -19.35 -12.91
CA VAL A 55 11.48 -19.22 -14.02
C VAL A 55 12.14 -19.60 -15.35
N ALA A 56 13.38 -19.18 -15.59
CA ALA A 56 14.12 -19.56 -16.78
C ALA A 56 14.45 -21.07 -16.81
N ALA A 57 14.74 -21.67 -15.66
CA ALA A 57 14.96 -23.11 -15.55
C ALA A 57 13.68 -23.93 -15.81
N ALA A 58 12.52 -23.43 -15.38
CA ALA A 58 11.24 -24.13 -15.53
C ALA A 58 10.59 -23.96 -16.92
N VAL A 59 10.69 -22.77 -17.53
CA VAL A 59 9.95 -22.42 -18.75
C VAL A 59 10.85 -22.04 -19.94
N GLY A 60 12.17 -22.03 -19.75
CA GLY A 60 13.16 -21.81 -20.81
C GLY A 60 12.96 -20.48 -21.56
N LEU A 61 12.97 -20.56 -22.90
CA LEU A 61 12.79 -19.41 -23.81
C LEU A 61 11.42 -18.71 -23.70
N GLN A 62 10.43 -19.31 -23.03
CA GLN A 62 9.10 -18.71 -22.84
C GLN A 62 9.00 -17.84 -21.58
N SER A 63 10.06 -17.74 -20.78
CA SER A 63 10.12 -16.88 -19.58
C SER A 63 9.63 -15.43 -19.78
N PRO A 64 9.89 -14.73 -20.92
CA PRO A 64 9.38 -13.37 -21.12
C PRO A 64 7.85 -13.33 -21.28
N ALA A 65 7.24 -14.36 -21.86
CA ALA A 65 5.79 -14.40 -22.08
C ALA A 65 5.03 -14.53 -20.75
N VAL A 66 5.59 -15.28 -19.79
CA VAL A 66 5.02 -15.41 -18.44
C VAL A 66 5.09 -14.09 -17.67
N LEU A 67 6.18 -13.34 -17.83
CA LEU A 67 6.31 -12.00 -17.24
C LEU A 67 5.25 -11.03 -17.76
N TRP A 68 4.98 -11.06 -19.08
CA TRP A 68 3.89 -10.27 -19.67
C TRP A 68 2.52 -10.70 -19.18
N LEU A 69 2.28 -12.01 -19.03
CA LEU A 69 1.02 -12.52 -18.50
C LEU A 69 0.79 -12.11 -17.04
N ALA A 70 1.84 -12.08 -16.21
CA ALA A 70 1.78 -11.61 -14.83
C ALA A 70 1.63 -10.07 -14.73
N PHE A 71 2.14 -9.34 -15.72
CA PHE A 71 2.06 -7.88 -15.75
C PHE A 71 0.62 -7.36 -15.94
N VAL A 72 -0.16 -7.98 -16.83
CA VAL A 72 -1.54 -7.54 -17.13
C VAL A 72 -2.45 -7.45 -15.90
N PRO A 73 -2.62 -8.49 -15.07
CA PRO A 73 -3.49 -8.40 -13.90
C PRO A 73 -2.96 -7.39 -12.88
N MET A 74 -1.64 -7.26 -12.72
CA MET A 74 -1.05 -6.27 -11.81
C MET A 74 -1.32 -4.84 -12.29
N LEU A 75 -1.27 -4.59 -13.59
CA LEU A 75 -1.61 -3.29 -14.18
C LEU A 75 -3.08 -2.93 -13.98
N LEU A 76 -3.99 -3.90 -14.10
CA LEU A 76 -5.42 -3.69 -13.84
C LEU A 76 -5.66 -3.30 -12.38
N ILE A 77 -5.02 -4.00 -11.44
CA ILE A 77 -5.10 -3.67 -10.02
C ILE A 77 -4.56 -2.26 -9.78
N ALA A 78 -3.37 -1.94 -10.29
CA ALA A 78 -2.78 -0.61 -10.15
C ALA A 78 -3.71 0.50 -10.70
N ALA A 79 -4.35 0.27 -11.84
CA ALA A 79 -5.31 1.20 -12.41
C ALA A 79 -6.55 1.39 -11.51
N SER A 80 -7.10 0.31 -10.95
CA SER A 80 -8.22 0.40 -10.00
C SER A 80 -7.85 1.22 -8.77
N TYR A 81 -6.67 0.96 -8.18
CA TYR A 81 -6.19 1.73 -7.03
C TYR A 81 -5.93 3.20 -7.40
N TYR A 82 -5.45 3.50 -8.61
CA TYR A 82 -5.26 4.87 -9.08
C TYR A 82 -6.59 5.63 -9.15
N TYR A 83 -7.61 5.05 -9.79
CA TYR A 83 -8.93 5.69 -9.89
C TYR A 83 -9.63 5.82 -8.53
N MET A 84 -9.49 4.84 -7.64
CA MET A 84 -10.07 4.91 -6.29
C MET A 84 -9.37 5.96 -5.42
N ASN A 85 -8.04 6.04 -5.46
CA ASN A 85 -7.27 7.09 -4.76
C ASN A 85 -7.59 8.50 -5.28
N TYR A 86 -7.95 8.65 -6.55
CA TYR A 86 -8.31 9.95 -7.13
C TYR A 86 -9.66 10.45 -6.63
N VAL A 87 -10.63 9.55 -6.45
CA VAL A 87 -12.01 9.90 -6.06
C VAL A 87 -12.16 10.04 -4.53
N ASP A 88 -11.56 9.15 -3.75
CA ASP A 88 -11.64 9.15 -2.28
C ASP A 88 -10.24 8.95 -1.65
N PRO A 89 -9.48 10.03 -1.39
CA PRO A 89 -8.18 9.97 -0.71
C PRO A 89 -8.36 9.69 0.79
N ASP A 90 -8.70 8.44 1.13
CA ASP A 90 -8.90 7.96 2.49
C ASP A 90 -7.69 7.14 2.97
N CYS A 91 -7.21 7.42 4.18
CA CYS A 91 -6.10 6.69 4.82
C CYS A 91 -6.46 5.27 5.32
N GLY A 92 -7.70 4.80 5.07
CA GLY A 92 -8.18 3.47 5.43
C GLY A 92 -8.02 2.40 4.34
N THR A 93 -7.50 2.76 3.16
CA THR A 93 -7.17 1.84 2.05
C THR A 93 -8.34 0.94 1.62
N SER A 94 -8.07 -0.26 1.09
CA SER A 94 -9.04 -1.20 0.49
C SER A 94 -10.21 -1.56 1.41
N PHE A 95 -10.04 -1.52 2.74
CA PHE A 95 -11.14 -1.74 3.69
C PHE A 95 -12.21 -0.64 3.59
N THR A 96 -11.81 0.62 3.59
CA THR A 96 -12.75 1.76 3.53
C THR A 96 -13.48 1.79 2.20
N TRP A 97 -12.76 1.60 1.09
CA TRP A 97 -13.38 1.65 -0.23
C TRP A 97 -14.33 0.48 -0.49
N VAL A 98 -13.95 -0.75 -0.09
CA VAL A 98 -14.83 -1.92 -0.26
C VAL A 98 -16.05 -1.82 0.67
N THR A 99 -15.86 -1.34 1.90
CA THR A 99 -16.97 -1.09 2.83
C THR A 99 -17.97 -0.08 2.26
N ARG A 100 -17.48 1.00 1.65
CA ARG A 100 -18.32 2.07 1.10
C ARG A 100 -18.99 1.66 -0.22
N ALA A 101 -18.30 0.89 -1.07
CA ALA A 101 -18.81 0.47 -2.38
C ALA A 101 -19.75 -0.75 -2.32
N MET A 102 -19.49 -1.72 -1.45
CA MET A 102 -20.20 -3.00 -1.43
C MET A 102 -20.82 -3.38 -0.07
N GLY A 103 -20.62 -2.55 0.96
CA GLY A 103 -21.20 -2.72 2.28
C GLY A 103 -20.23 -3.27 3.33
N PRO A 104 -20.56 -3.13 4.63
CA PRO A 104 -19.65 -3.39 5.74
C PRO A 104 -19.23 -4.86 5.90
N GLN A 105 -20.05 -5.80 5.43
CA GLN A 105 -19.71 -7.23 5.48
C GLN A 105 -18.58 -7.59 4.50
N LEU A 106 -18.61 -7.04 3.28
CA LEU A 106 -17.57 -7.26 2.29
C LEU A 106 -16.29 -6.49 2.62
N GLY A 107 -16.42 -5.32 3.24
CA GLY A 107 -15.29 -4.61 3.83
C GLY A 107 -14.55 -5.43 4.89
N TRP A 108 -15.30 -6.02 5.83
CA TRP A 108 -14.75 -6.91 6.86
C TRP A 108 -14.04 -8.13 6.26
N LEU A 109 -14.64 -8.76 5.24
CA LEU A 109 -14.01 -9.87 4.53
C LEU A 109 -12.72 -9.43 3.81
N ALA A 110 -12.73 -8.27 3.14
CA ALA A 110 -11.57 -7.73 2.44
C ALA A 110 -10.40 -7.42 3.41
N GLY A 111 -10.71 -6.89 4.60
CA GLY A 111 -9.70 -6.68 5.65
C GLY A 111 -9.09 -7.99 6.14
N TRP A 112 -9.92 -8.99 6.43
CA TRP A 112 -9.43 -10.32 6.82
C TRP A 112 -8.64 -11.02 5.72
N ALA A 113 -9.03 -10.84 4.45
CA ALA A 113 -8.33 -11.41 3.31
C ALA A 113 -6.89 -10.88 3.21
N ILE A 114 -6.67 -9.58 3.45
CA ILE A 114 -5.32 -8.99 3.47
C ILE A 114 -4.50 -9.58 4.62
N VAL A 115 -5.05 -9.63 5.83
CA VAL A 115 -4.34 -10.21 7.00
C VAL A 115 -3.93 -11.67 6.74
N VAL A 116 -4.85 -12.49 6.23
CA VAL A 116 -4.54 -13.90 5.92
C VAL A 116 -3.49 -14.01 4.82
N ALA A 117 -3.58 -13.19 3.77
CA ALA A 117 -2.58 -13.16 2.70
C ALA A 117 -1.19 -12.78 3.25
N ASP A 118 -1.10 -11.74 4.07
CA ASP A 118 0.16 -11.32 4.72
C ASP A 118 0.75 -12.41 5.62
N VAL A 119 -0.07 -13.09 6.42
CA VAL A 119 0.39 -14.19 7.28
C VAL A 119 0.97 -15.34 6.44
N ILE A 120 0.29 -15.72 5.35
CA ILE A 120 0.76 -16.79 4.45
C ILE A 120 2.07 -16.40 3.79
N VAL A 121 2.16 -15.17 3.29
CA VAL A 121 3.37 -14.64 2.64
C VAL A 121 4.52 -14.59 3.64
N MET A 122 4.31 -14.01 4.83
CA MET A 122 5.35 -13.88 5.86
C MET A 122 5.86 -15.24 6.35
N ALA A 123 4.98 -16.25 6.45
CA ALA A 123 5.39 -17.61 6.80
C ALA A 123 6.35 -18.21 5.75
N ASN A 124 6.07 -18.00 4.46
CA ASN A 124 6.96 -18.46 3.38
C ASN A 124 8.31 -17.73 3.39
N LEU A 125 8.30 -16.40 3.58
CA LEU A 125 9.54 -15.63 3.71
C LEU A 125 10.36 -16.06 4.94
N ALA A 126 9.70 -16.31 6.08
CA ALA A 126 10.37 -16.76 7.30
C ALA A 126 11.06 -18.11 7.12
N GLN A 127 10.44 -19.04 6.40
CA GLN A 127 11.06 -20.33 6.06
C GLN A 127 12.34 -20.14 5.24
N ILE A 128 12.26 -19.36 4.17
CA ILE A 128 13.40 -19.10 3.28
C ILE A 128 14.51 -18.35 4.02
N ALA A 129 14.17 -17.36 4.83
CA ALA A 129 15.11 -16.63 5.66
C ALA A 129 15.81 -17.53 6.68
N GLY A 130 15.08 -18.45 7.32
CA GLY A 130 15.65 -19.44 8.23
C GLY A 130 16.67 -20.32 7.52
N LEU A 131 16.29 -20.91 6.38
CA LEU A 131 17.17 -21.75 5.56
C LEU A 131 18.46 -21.02 5.18
N TYR A 132 18.37 -19.82 4.61
CA TYR A 132 19.56 -19.07 4.21
C TYR A 132 20.39 -18.55 5.39
N THR A 133 19.76 -18.28 6.54
CA THR A 133 20.48 -17.90 7.77
C THR A 133 21.32 -19.07 8.28
N PHE A 134 20.76 -20.28 8.36
CA PHE A 134 21.52 -21.46 8.75
C PHE A 134 22.62 -21.82 7.75
N LEU A 135 22.35 -21.63 6.45
CA LEU A 135 23.33 -21.82 5.38
C LEU A 135 24.50 -20.82 5.48
N LEU A 136 24.22 -19.56 5.85
CA LEU A 136 25.24 -18.53 6.07
C LEU A 136 26.16 -18.85 7.26
N PHE A 137 25.62 -19.47 8.31
CA PHE A 137 26.38 -19.87 9.50
C PHE A 137 26.96 -21.29 9.44
N GLY A 138 26.82 -21.99 8.30
CA GLY A 138 27.39 -23.34 8.09
C GLY A 138 26.77 -24.44 8.96
N LEU A 139 25.56 -24.22 9.48
CA LEU A 139 24.80 -25.17 10.30
C LEU A 139 23.87 -26.03 9.42
N GLU A 140 24.44 -26.64 8.38
CA GLU A 140 23.72 -27.41 7.34
C GLU A 140 22.91 -28.59 7.92
N GLY A 141 23.26 -29.07 9.13
CA GLY A 141 22.58 -30.18 9.80
C GLY A 141 21.37 -29.81 10.66
N LEU A 142 21.04 -28.52 10.81
CA LEU A 142 19.92 -28.00 11.60
C LEU A 142 18.89 -27.20 10.77
N ALA A 143 19.15 -27.05 9.47
CA ALA A 143 18.36 -26.28 8.50
C ALA A 143 17.19 -27.11 7.91
#